data_AF-A0A7N4P2R2-F1
#
_entry.id   AF-A0A7N4P2R2-F1
#
_cell.length_a   1.000
_cell.length_b   1.000
_cell.length_c   1.000
_cell.angle_alpha   90.00
_cell.angle_beta   90.00
_cell.angle_gamma   90.00
#
_symmetry.space_group_name_H-M   'P 1'
#
loop_
_entity.id
_entity.type
_entity.pdbx_description
1 polymer ?
#
loop_
_entity_poly.entity_id
_entity_poly.type
_entity_poly.pdbx_seq_one_letter_code
_entity_poly.pdbx_strand_id
1 'polypeptide(L)'
;MCKEEKVIDRKMELEKMDGFELHHRLSQVDPEMAAKLHPHDKRKVARSLQVFEETGISHSELLSRQHAEEGGGPLGGPLKFPNPCIFWLHADQAVLDQRLDKRVDEMIASGLLEELKEFHRRYNQEKVAENCQNYQHGIFQSIGFKEFHEYLISNDQCSPEASNLLLTKGIEALKQVTKRYARKQNKWIKNR
;
A
#
# COMPACT_ATOMS: atom_id res chain seq x y z
N MET A 1 -8.45 -5.25 -36.60
CA MET A 1 -8.61 -6.17 -35.45
C MET A 1 -7.28 -6.28 -34.73
N CYS A 2 -6.96 -5.32 -33.86
CA CYS A 2 -5.82 -5.47 -32.94
C CYS A 2 -6.30 -6.38 -31.81
N LYS A 3 -5.68 -7.55 -31.66
CA LYS A 3 -5.85 -8.38 -30.48
C LYS A 3 -5.23 -7.62 -29.32
N GLU A 4 -6.05 -7.20 -28.36
CA GLU A 4 -5.57 -6.84 -27.03
C GLU A 4 -5.01 -8.11 -26.39
N GLU A 5 -3.72 -8.36 -26.56
CA GLU A 5 -3.00 -9.28 -25.68
C GLU A 5 -3.09 -8.67 -24.28
N LYS A 6 -3.94 -9.26 -23.44
CA LYS A 6 -3.90 -9.06 -22.00
C LYS A 6 -2.49 -9.46 -21.55
N VAL A 7 -1.60 -8.48 -21.39
CA VAL A 7 -0.36 -8.65 -20.63
C VAL A 7 -0.82 -8.94 -19.20
N ILE A 8 -1.05 -10.21 -18.90
CA ILE A 8 -1.29 -10.66 -17.54
C ILE A 8 0.02 -10.37 -16.82
N ASP A 9 0.00 -9.46 -15.86
CA ASP A 9 1.16 -9.16 -15.03
C ASP A 9 1.58 -10.47 -14.34
N ARG A 10 2.71 -11.04 -14.79
CA ARG A 10 3.24 -12.33 -14.32
C ARG A 10 3.33 -12.38 -12.80
N LYS A 11 3.59 -11.24 -12.17
CA LYS A 11 3.57 -11.06 -10.72
C LYS A 11 2.23 -11.44 -10.09
N MET A 12 1.11 -11.04 -10.70
CA MET A 12 -0.23 -11.36 -10.19
C MET A 12 -0.53 -12.85 -10.24
N GLU A 13 0.03 -13.59 -11.20
CA GLU A 13 -0.08 -15.04 -11.24
C GLU A 13 0.71 -15.69 -10.11
N LEU A 14 1.95 -15.23 -9.91
CA LEU A 14 2.82 -15.70 -8.83
C LEU A 14 2.18 -15.43 -7.46
N GLU A 15 1.58 -14.26 -7.24
CA GLU A 15 0.92 -13.93 -5.97
C GLU A 15 -0.27 -14.85 -5.60
N LYS A 16 -0.85 -15.58 -6.56
CA LYS A 16 -1.89 -16.59 -6.30
C LYS A 16 -1.36 -17.89 -5.70
N MET A 17 -0.05 -18.13 -5.81
CA MET A 17 0.59 -19.34 -5.31
C MET A 17 0.78 -19.29 -3.79
N ASP A 18 1.11 -20.45 -3.20
CA ASP A 18 1.47 -20.47 -1.80
C ASP A 18 2.81 -19.75 -1.54
N GLY A 19 2.92 -19.07 -0.39
CA GLY A 19 4.09 -18.25 -0.08
C GLY A 19 5.35 -19.08 0.15
N PHE A 20 5.22 -20.27 0.73
CA PHE A 20 6.35 -21.18 0.92
C PHE A 20 6.80 -21.78 -0.40
N GLU A 21 5.87 -22.09 -1.30
CA GLU A 21 6.20 -22.56 -2.64
C GLU A 21 6.95 -21.48 -3.44
N LEU A 22 6.47 -20.24 -3.42
CA LEU A 22 7.17 -19.11 -4.06
C LEU A 22 8.57 -18.92 -3.47
N HIS A 23 8.70 -18.99 -2.15
CA HIS A 23 9.98 -18.81 -1.48
C HIS A 23 10.95 -19.94 -1.83
N HIS A 24 10.47 -21.18 -1.92
CA HIS A 24 11.26 -22.31 -2.37
C HIS A 24 11.75 -22.15 -3.82
N ARG A 25 10.89 -21.66 -4.72
CA ARG A 25 11.32 -21.34 -6.09
C ARG A 25 12.37 -20.24 -6.09
N LEU A 26 12.20 -19.21 -5.25
CA LEU A 26 13.17 -18.12 -5.14
C LEU A 26 14.52 -18.64 -4.63
N SER A 27 14.54 -19.57 -3.67
CA SER A 27 15.81 -20.09 -3.14
C SER A 27 16.62 -20.92 -4.14
N GLN A 28 15.97 -21.47 -5.16
CA GLN A 28 16.65 -22.19 -6.26
C GLN A 28 17.34 -21.23 -7.24
N VAL A 29 16.76 -20.06 -7.50
CA VAL A 29 17.26 -19.10 -8.50
C VAL A 29 18.07 -17.95 -7.90
N ASP A 30 17.76 -17.56 -6.66
CA ASP A 30 18.35 -16.44 -5.94
C ASP A 30 18.38 -16.74 -4.42
N PRO A 31 19.30 -17.60 -3.97
CA PRO A 31 19.39 -17.99 -2.55
C PRO A 31 19.72 -16.81 -1.64
N GLU A 32 20.45 -15.80 -2.14
CA GLU A 32 20.77 -14.61 -1.36
C GLU A 32 19.51 -13.77 -1.08
N MET A 33 18.67 -13.55 -2.08
CA MET A 33 17.40 -12.83 -1.89
C MET A 33 16.41 -13.65 -1.05
N ALA A 34 16.36 -14.97 -1.24
CA ALA A 34 15.53 -15.84 -0.43
C ALA A 34 15.90 -15.80 1.07
N ALA A 35 17.18 -15.67 1.41
CA ALA A 35 17.63 -15.50 2.79
C ALA A 35 17.20 -14.15 3.41
N LYS A 36 17.04 -13.11 2.58
CA LYS A 36 16.63 -11.76 3.01
C LYS A 36 15.11 -11.61 3.15
N LEU A 37 14.32 -12.33 2.33
CA LEU A 37 12.87 -12.20 2.28
C LEU A 37 12.18 -13.29 3.11
N HIS A 38 11.23 -12.88 3.95
CA HIS A 38 10.39 -13.83 4.68
C HIS A 38 9.41 -14.54 3.72
N PRO A 39 9.10 -15.85 3.89
CA PRO A 39 8.15 -16.57 3.02
C PRO A 39 6.74 -15.95 2.95
N HIS A 40 6.32 -15.23 4.00
CA HIS A 40 5.04 -14.51 4.02
C HIS A 40 5.06 -13.19 3.23
N ASP A 41 6.23 -12.67 2.83
CA ASP A 41 6.35 -11.47 1.99
C ASP A 41 6.07 -11.81 0.50
N LYS A 42 4.94 -12.47 0.22
CA LYS A 42 4.57 -13.02 -1.10
C LYS A 42 4.80 -12.04 -2.24
N ARG A 43 4.44 -10.77 -2.07
CA ARG A 43 4.61 -9.72 -3.10
C ARG A 43 6.06 -9.45 -3.46
N LYS A 44 6.96 -9.46 -2.47
CA LYS A 44 8.40 -9.22 -2.71
C LYS A 44 9.07 -10.44 -3.30
N VAL A 45 8.67 -11.64 -2.84
CA VAL A 45 9.14 -12.91 -3.38
C VAL A 45 8.71 -13.05 -4.85
N ALA A 46 7.42 -12.83 -5.14
CA ALA A 46 6.88 -12.82 -6.49
C ALA A 46 7.58 -11.79 -7.39
N ARG A 47 7.86 -10.58 -6.89
CA ARG A 47 8.61 -9.58 -7.65
C ARG A 47 10.04 -10.02 -7.94
N SER A 48 10.71 -10.67 -7.01
CA SER A 48 12.10 -11.14 -7.21
C SER A 48 12.17 -12.26 -8.24
N LEU A 49 11.21 -13.18 -8.21
CA LEU A 49 11.04 -14.20 -9.24
C LEU A 49 10.72 -13.59 -10.61
N GLN A 50 9.81 -12.62 -10.67
CA GLN A 50 9.49 -11.91 -11.91
C GLN A 50 10.72 -11.25 -12.53
N VAL A 51 11.55 -10.56 -11.73
CA VAL A 51 12.79 -9.94 -12.22
C VAL A 51 13.71 -10.98 -12.84
N PHE A 52 13.87 -12.14 -12.19
CA PHE A 52 14.67 -13.24 -12.73
C PHE A 52 14.08 -13.82 -14.02
N GLU A 53 12.76 -14.06 -14.07
CA GLU A 53 12.08 -14.57 -15.27
C GLU A 53 12.18 -13.59 -16.46
N GLU A 54 12.12 -12.27 -16.21
CA GLU A 54 12.16 -11.23 -17.25
C GLU A 54 13.58 -10.93 -17.74
N THR A 55 14.57 -10.96 -16.85
CA THR A 55 15.95 -10.49 -17.16
C THR A 55 16.97 -11.63 -17.28
N GLY A 56 16.67 -12.81 -16.75
CA GLY A 56 17.61 -13.92 -16.58
C GLY A 56 18.68 -13.69 -15.51
N ILE A 57 18.66 -12.53 -14.82
CA ILE A 57 19.62 -12.13 -13.81
C ILE A 57 18.93 -12.17 -12.44
N SER A 58 19.63 -12.69 -11.42
CA SER A 58 19.09 -12.73 -10.06
C SER A 58 18.82 -11.32 -9.53
N HIS A 59 17.80 -11.16 -8.69
CA HIS A 59 17.42 -9.85 -8.17
C HIS A 59 18.47 -9.32 -7.19
N SER A 60 19.09 -10.21 -6.39
CA SER A 60 20.23 -9.89 -5.53
C SER A 60 21.41 -9.33 -6.33
N GLU A 61 21.77 -9.94 -7.46
CA GLU A 61 22.84 -9.47 -8.33
C GLU A 61 22.52 -8.10 -8.93
N LEU A 62 21.29 -7.88 -9.41
CA LEU A 62 20.87 -6.59 -9.95
C LEU A 62 21.01 -5.47 -8.91
N LEU A 63 20.61 -5.72 -7.66
CA LEU A 63 20.76 -4.76 -6.56
C LEU A 63 22.22 -4.56 -6.18
N SER A 64 23.04 -5.63 -6.19
CA SER A 64 24.47 -5.53 -5.93
C SER A 64 25.17 -4.64 -6.95
N ARG A 65 24.83 -4.77 -8.24
CA ARG A 65 25.32 -3.88 -9.30
C ARG A 65 24.92 -2.43 -9.05
N GLN A 66 23.66 -2.16 -8.70
CA GLN A 66 23.19 -0.81 -8.38
C GLN A 66 23.93 -0.20 -7.19
N HIS A 67 24.18 -0.99 -6.13
CA HIS A 67 24.92 -0.50 -4.96
C HIS A 67 26.40 -0.21 -5.27
N ALA A 68 26.98 -0.89 -6.25
CA ALA A 68 28.37 -0.73 -6.67
C ALA A 68 28.59 0.42 -7.68
N GLU A 69 27.53 1.01 -8.23
CA GLU A 69 27.62 2.18 -9.11
C GLU A 69 28.22 3.39 -8.39
N GLU A 70 28.87 4.28 -9.13
CA GLU A 70 29.46 5.50 -8.58
C GLU A 70 28.37 6.40 -7.98
N GLY A 71 28.44 6.64 -6.67
CA GLY A 71 27.40 7.33 -5.90
C GLY A 71 26.29 6.42 -5.35
N GLY A 72 26.37 5.11 -5.57
CA GLY A 72 25.52 4.11 -4.94
C GLY A 72 25.86 3.87 -3.46
N GLY A 73 24.94 3.25 -2.73
CA GLY A 73 25.12 2.93 -1.32
C GLY A 73 24.16 1.83 -0.84
N PRO A 74 24.15 1.52 0.47
CA PRO A 74 23.34 0.43 1.04
C PRO A 74 21.82 0.57 0.82
N LEU A 75 21.37 1.77 0.44
CA LEU A 75 19.97 2.13 0.28
C LEU A 75 19.50 2.07 -1.18
N GLY A 76 20.42 1.98 -2.15
CA GLY A 76 20.14 1.93 -3.58
C GLY A 76 21.29 2.47 -4.43
N GLY A 77 21.03 2.58 -5.73
CA GLY A 77 21.94 3.21 -6.68
C GLY A 77 22.05 4.74 -6.52
N PRO A 78 22.86 5.39 -7.36
CA PRO A 78 23.11 6.82 -7.27
C PRO A 78 21.85 7.66 -7.45
N LEU A 79 21.87 8.83 -6.82
CA LEU A 79 20.84 9.84 -7.05
C LEU A 79 20.89 10.30 -8.51
N LYS A 80 19.71 10.48 -9.12
CA LYS A 80 19.60 10.92 -10.51
C LYS A 80 20.27 12.29 -10.76
N PHE A 81 20.36 13.13 -9.74
CA PHE A 81 20.97 14.45 -9.80
C PHE A 81 22.13 14.55 -8.79
N PRO A 82 23.21 15.26 -9.12
CA PRO A 82 24.43 15.26 -8.30
C PRO A 82 24.30 16.00 -6.97
N ASN A 83 23.50 17.07 -6.92
CA ASN A 83 23.37 17.92 -5.73
C ASN A 83 21.90 18.17 -5.36
N PRO A 84 21.16 17.14 -4.90
CA PRO A 84 19.79 17.33 -4.48
C PRO A 84 19.74 18.02 -3.11
N CYS A 85 18.91 19.06 -2.99
CA CYS A 85 18.59 19.68 -1.72
C CYS A 85 17.27 19.11 -1.19
N ILE A 86 17.32 18.37 -0.08
CA ILE A 86 16.16 17.71 0.52
C ILE A 86 15.77 18.46 1.80
N PHE A 87 14.56 19.01 1.80
CA PHE A 87 13.96 19.61 2.99
C PHE A 87 12.98 18.63 3.64
N TRP A 88 13.25 18.27 4.89
CA TRP A 88 12.33 17.46 5.68
C TRP A 88 11.61 18.32 6.72
N LEU A 89 10.30 18.54 6.51
CA LEU A 89 9.46 19.17 7.51
C LEU A 89 9.10 18.17 8.60
N HIS A 90 9.50 18.48 9.82
CA HIS A 90 9.30 17.64 10.99
C HIS A 90 8.60 18.42 12.10
N ALA A 91 7.80 17.71 12.89
CA ALA A 91 7.17 18.19 14.10
C ALA A 91 7.15 17.08 15.15
N ASP A 92 7.18 17.45 16.43
CA ASP A 92 7.10 16.49 17.52
C ASP A 92 5.85 15.62 17.43
N GLN A 93 6.00 14.33 17.73
CA GLN A 93 4.94 13.34 17.51
C GLN A 93 3.66 13.66 18.29
N ALA A 94 3.77 14.17 19.51
CA ALA A 94 2.60 14.55 20.32
C ALA A 94 1.81 15.71 19.70
N VAL A 95 2.53 16.72 19.19
CA VAL A 95 1.92 17.88 18.51
C VAL A 95 1.30 17.44 17.18
N LEU A 96 2.00 16.58 16.43
CA LEU A 96 1.51 16.04 15.17
C LEU A 96 0.24 15.20 15.38
N ASP A 97 0.20 14.33 16.38
CA ASP A 97 -0.96 13.48 16.66
C ASP A 97 -2.22 14.32 16.96
N GLN A 98 -2.08 15.40 17.75
CA GLN A 98 -3.19 16.32 18.02
C GLN A 98 -3.67 17.05 16.76
N ARG A 99 -2.74 17.53 15.92
CA ARG A 99 -3.07 18.18 14.65
C ARG A 99 -3.77 17.22 13.69
N LEU A 100 -3.34 15.96 13.64
CA LEU A 100 -3.95 14.94 12.78
C LEU A 100 -5.38 14.60 13.23
N ASP A 101 -5.64 14.52 14.53
CA ASP A 101 -7.00 14.34 15.05
C ASP A 101 -7.91 15.50 14.63
N LYS A 102 -7.45 16.73 14.91
CA LYS A 102 -8.20 17.95 14.55
C LYS A 102 -8.45 18.03 13.05
N ARG A 103 -7.46 17.68 12.23
CA ARG A 103 -7.61 17.66 10.77
C ARG A 103 -8.69 16.67 10.33
N VAL A 104 -8.78 15.49 10.94
CA VAL A 104 -9.85 14.53 10.61
C VAL A 104 -11.22 15.10 10.97
N ASP A 105 -11.34 15.76 12.13
CA ASP A 105 -12.60 16.41 12.52
C ASP A 105 -12.99 17.52 11.54
N GLU A 106 -12.02 18.34 11.11
CA GLU A 106 -12.21 19.37 10.07
C GLU A 106 -12.60 18.76 8.71
N MET A 107 -12.01 17.62 8.32
CA MET A 107 -12.37 16.92 7.08
C MET A 107 -13.82 16.41 7.10
N ILE A 108 -14.28 15.86 8.23
CA ILE A 108 -15.66 15.44 8.41
C ILE A 108 -16.60 16.65 8.30
N ALA A 109 -16.29 17.75 9.00
CA ALA A 109 -17.06 18.98 8.93
C ALA A 109 -17.09 19.59 7.52
N SER A 110 -16.03 19.36 6.72
CA SER A 110 -15.92 19.83 5.33
C SER A 110 -16.62 18.94 4.31
N GLY A 111 -17.26 17.84 4.74
CA GLY A 111 -18.07 16.99 3.86
C GLY A 111 -17.41 15.71 3.38
N LEU A 112 -16.35 15.21 4.04
CA LEU A 112 -15.71 13.93 3.69
C LEU A 112 -16.71 12.78 3.55
N LEU A 113 -17.72 12.70 4.41
CA LEU A 113 -18.72 11.63 4.36
C LEU A 113 -19.52 11.63 3.06
N GLU A 114 -19.84 12.81 2.52
CA GLU A 114 -20.58 12.93 1.26
C GLU A 114 -19.71 12.53 0.07
N GLU A 115 -18.43 12.87 0.09
CA GLU A 115 -17.46 12.39 -0.91
C GLU A 115 -17.35 10.86 -0.88
N LEU A 116 -17.29 10.24 0.30
CA LEU A 116 -17.19 8.80 0.46
C LEU A 116 -18.45 8.06 0.01
N LYS A 117 -19.64 8.59 0.32
CA LYS A 117 -20.92 8.06 -0.17
C LYS A 117 -21.00 8.13 -1.69
N GLU A 118 -20.60 9.26 -2.27
CA GLU A 118 -20.63 9.43 -3.72
C GLU A 118 -19.63 8.51 -4.41
N PHE A 119 -18.43 8.38 -3.87
CA PHE A 119 -17.43 7.43 -4.36
C PHE A 119 -17.94 5.98 -4.25
N HIS A 120 -18.59 5.63 -3.13
CA HIS A 120 -19.18 4.30 -2.95
C HIS A 120 -20.20 4.00 -4.04
N ARG A 121 -21.16 4.91 -4.24
CA ARG A 121 -22.22 4.79 -5.26
C ARG A 121 -21.68 4.63 -6.67
N ARG A 122 -20.68 5.44 -7.04
CA ARG A 122 -20.14 5.44 -8.41
C ARG A 122 -19.18 4.29 -8.72
N TYR A 123 -18.38 3.85 -7.76
CA TYR A 123 -17.21 3.01 -8.06
C TYR A 123 -17.09 1.74 -7.21
N ASN A 124 -17.75 1.67 -6.04
CA ASN A 124 -17.63 0.53 -5.15
C ASN A 124 -18.90 -0.33 -5.11
N GLN A 125 -20.08 0.24 -5.36
CA GLN A 125 -21.36 -0.46 -5.21
C GLN A 125 -21.45 -1.70 -6.11
N GLU A 126 -21.09 -1.57 -7.39
CA GLU A 126 -21.02 -2.71 -8.32
C GLU A 126 -20.01 -3.76 -7.86
N LYS A 127 -18.82 -3.32 -7.42
CA LYS A 127 -17.78 -4.23 -6.91
C LYS A 127 -18.20 -4.96 -5.63
N VAL A 128 -19.03 -4.33 -4.82
CA VAL A 128 -19.60 -4.94 -3.62
C VAL A 128 -20.61 -6.02 -4.01
N ALA A 129 -21.50 -5.71 -4.95
CA ALA A 129 -22.49 -6.66 -5.45
C ALA A 129 -21.85 -7.90 -6.09
N GLU A 130 -20.74 -7.71 -6.80
CA GLU A 130 -19.97 -8.79 -7.43
C GLU A 130 -18.99 -9.50 -6.48
N ASN A 131 -18.92 -9.08 -5.20
CA ASN A 131 -17.94 -9.55 -4.22
C ASN A 131 -16.48 -9.54 -4.74
N CYS A 132 -16.14 -8.54 -5.57
CA CYS A 132 -14.85 -8.42 -6.26
C CYS A 132 -14.00 -7.27 -5.69
N GLN A 133 -14.32 -6.81 -4.48
CA GLN A 133 -13.64 -5.70 -3.82
C GLN A 133 -12.18 -6.05 -3.52
N ASN A 134 -11.28 -5.14 -3.89
CA ASN A 134 -9.86 -5.34 -3.69
C ASN A 134 -9.19 -4.11 -3.05
N TYR A 135 -9.23 -4.06 -1.71
CA TYR A 135 -8.57 -3.01 -0.90
C TYR A 135 -7.05 -3.04 -0.97
N GLN A 136 -6.49 -4.00 -1.68
CA GLN A 136 -5.06 -4.13 -1.87
C GLN A 136 -4.57 -3.49 -3.16
N HIS A 137 -5.43 -2.84 -3.97
CA HIS A 137 -5.06 -2.29 -5.27
C HIS A 137 -5.70 -0.92 -5.55
N GLY A 138 -4.93 -0.04 -6.22
CA GLY A 138 -5.40 1.25 -6.69
C GLY A 138 -5.94 2.18 -5.59
N ILE A 139 -6.96 2.96 -5.94
CA ILE A 139 -7.59 3.96 -5.06
C ILE A 139 -8.17 3.35 -3.77
N PHE A 140 -8.53 2.07 -3.77
CA PHE A 140 -9.10 1.38 -2.61
C PHE A 140 -8.09 1.15 -1.47
N GLN A 141 -6.79 1.36 -1.69
CA GLN A 141 -5.78 1.34 -0.62
C GLN A 141 -5.76 2.62 0.21
N SER A 142 -6.35 3.71 -0.30
CA SER A 142 -6.30 5.03 0.32
C SER A 142 -6.85 5.01 1.74
N ILE A 143 -6.26 5.85 2.59
CA ILE A 143 -6.73 6.07 3.97
C ILE A 143 -7.95 6.99 3.87
N GLY A 144 -9.09 6.57 4.43
CA GLY A 144 -10.34 7.32 4.40
C GLY A 144 -11.51 6.52 3.83
N PHE A 145 -11.27 5.55 2.95
CA PHE A 145 -12.36 4.76 2.35
C PHE A 145 -12.64 3.47 3.11
N LYS A 146 -11.62 2.62 3.26
CA LYS A 146 -11.74 1.29 3.88
C LYS A 146 -12.20 1.36 5.34
N GLU A 147 -11.86 2.45 6.04
CA GLU A 147 -12.28 2.67 7.43
C GLU A 147 -13.79 2.85 7.56
N PHE A 148 -14.46 3.36 6.52
CA PHE A 148 -15.91 3.57 6.47
C PHE A 148 -16.63 2.49 5.66
N HIS A 149 -15.94 1.42 5.25
CA HIS A 149 -16.53 0.42 4.37
C HIS A 149 -17.83 -0.18 4.94
N GLU A 150 -17.81 -0.61 6.20
CA GLU A 150 -18.99 -1.16 6.89
C GLU A 150 -20.13 -0.13 6.92
N TYR A 151 -19.84 1.13 7.25
CA TYR A 151 -20.82 2.21 7.26
C TYR A 151 -21.46 2.43 5.87
N LEU A 152 -20.65 2.40 4.82
CA LEU A 152 -21.10 2.66 3.45
C LEU A 152 -21.97 1.52 2.89
N ILE A 153 -21.66 0.26 3.20
CA ILE A 153 -22.44 -0.89 2.68
C ILE A 153 -23.73 -1.16 3.45
N SER A 154 -23.85 -0.69 4.69
CA SER A 154 -25.06 -0.87 5.51
C SER A 154 -26.29 -0.10 5.01
N ASN A 155 -26.10 0.83 4.06
CA ASN A 155 -27.10 1.40 3.14
C ASN A 155 -28.53 1.57 3.72
N ASP A 156 -28.73 2.50 4.67
CA ASP A 156 -29.99 2.83 5.37
C ASP A 156 -30.80 1.64 5.96
N GLN A 157 -30.29 0.41 5.89
CA GLN A 157 -30.96 -0.81 6.34
C GLN A 157 -30.79 -1.07 7.85
N CYS A 158 -29.95 -0.27 8.51
CA CYS A 158 -29.70 -0.36 9.95
C CYS A 158 -30.45 0.74 10.72
N SER A 159 -30.74 0.45 12.00
CA SER A 159 -31.22 1.47 12.95
C SER A 159 -30.31 2.71 12.94
N PRO A 160 -30.84 3.93 13.11
CA PRO A 160 -30.04 5.15 13.24
C PRO A 160 -28.91 5.03 14.27
N GLU A 161 -29.15 4.30 15.37
CA GLU A 161 -28.17 4.05 16.42
C GLU A 161 -26.99 3.21 15.92
N ALA A 162 -27.29 2.13 15.18
CA ALA A 162 -26.28 1.26 14.59
C ALA A 162 -25.46 1.98 13.50
N SER A 163 -26.12 2.81 12.69
CA SER A 163 -25.45 3.66 11.69
C SER A 163 -24.48 4.65 12.35
N ASN A 164 -24.90 5.33 13.41
CA ASN A 164 -24.04 6.24 14.17
C ASN A 164 -22.85 5.54 14.83
N LEU A 165 -23.04 4.31 15.31
CA LEU A 165 -21.95 3.50 15.85
C LEU A 165 -20.90 3.16 14.79
N LEU A 166 -21.33 2.70 13.61
CA LEU A 166 -20.44 2.41 12.48
C LEU A 166 -19.69 3.66 12.01
N LEU A 167 -20.39 4.80 11.95
CA LEU A 167 -19.79 6.07 11.61
C LEU A 167 -18.68 6.45 12.61
N THR A 168 -18.96 6.37 13.90
CA THR A 168 -18.01 6.70 14.97
C THR A 168 -16.79 5.79 14.89
N LYS A 169 -17.01 4.48 14.73
CA LYS A 169 -15.95 3.48 14.52
C LYS A 169 -15.07 3.83 13.31
N GLY A 170 -15.68 4.25 12.20
CA GLY A 170 -14.95 4.68 11.00
C GLY A 170 -14.08 5.92 11.23
N ILE A 171 -14.59 6.92 11.94
CA ILE A 171 -13.85 8.15 12.29
C ILE A 171 -12.65 7.81 13.18
N GLU A 172 -12.84 7.00 14.22
CA GLU A 172 -11.76 6.56 15.11
C GLU A 172 -10.69 5.77 14.36
N ALA A 173 -11.11 4.84 13.49
CA ALA A 173 -10.21 4.08 12.64
C ALA A 173 -9.40 5.00 11.71
N LEU A 174 -10.04 6.00 11.09
CA LEU A 174 -9.38 6.98 10.23
C LEU A 174 -8.31 7.78 10.99
N LYS A 175 -8.62 8.26 12.20
CA LYS A 175 -7.66 8.95 13.07
C LYS A 175 -6.47 8.05 13.39
N GLN A 176 -6.73 6.80 13.80
CA GLN A 176 -5.68 5.84 14.15
C GLN A 176 -4.78 5.50 12.95
N VAL A 177 -5.36 5.20 11.79
CA VAL A 177 -4.59 4.83 10.59
C VAL A 177 -3.77 6.01 10.08
N THR A 178 -4.31 7.24 10.15
CA THR A 178 -3.56 8.46 9.80
C THR A 178 -2.33 8.66 10.68
N LYS A 179 -2.46 8.47 12.01
CA LYS A 179 -1.31 8.53 12.94
C LYS A 179 -0.29 7.43 12.68
N ARG A 180 -0.76 6.19 12.43
CA ARG A 180 0.12 5.06 12.06
C ARG A 180 0.89 5.36 10.76
N TYR A 181 0.22 5.97 9.79
CA TYR A 181 0.85 6.37 8.53
C TYR A 181 1.94 7.43 8.76
N ALA A 182 1.66 8.49 9.53
CA ALA A 182 2.65 9.51 9.88
C ALA A 182 3.88 8.91 10.59
N ARG A 183 3.67 7.99 11.55
CA ARG A 183 4.78 7.28 12.22
C ARG A 183 5.58 6.41 11.25
N LYS A 184 4.91 5.77 10.30
CA LYS A 184 5.55 4.97 9.24
C LYS A 184 6.39 5.86 8.31
N GLN A 185 5.91 7.05 7.95
CA GLN A 185 6.68 8.02 7.17
C GLN A 185 7.94 8.47 7.92
N ASN A 186 7.80 8.86 9.19
CA ASN A 186 8.95 9.22 10.04
C ASN A 186 9.95 8.07 10.19
N LYS A 187 9.46 6.83 10.39
CA LYS A 187 10.33 5.66 10.44
C LYS A 187 11.03 5.43 9.10
N TRP A 188 10.35 5.65 7.97
CA TRP A 188 10.96 5.49 6.66
C TRP A 188 12.09 6.50 6.45
N ILE A 189 11.82 7.81 6.64
CA ILE A 189 12.81 8.89 6.48
C ILE A 189 14.03 8.72 7.41
N LYS A 190 13.85 8.14 8.60
CA LYS A 190 14.97 7.92 9.54
C LYS A 190 15.83 6.70 9.20
N ASN A 191 15.28 5.71 8.49
CA ASN A 191 15.95 4.42 8.25
C ASN A 191 16.26 4.17 6.76
N ARG A 192 15.88 5.11 5.88
CA ARG A 192 16.10 5.13 4.44
C ARG A 192 16.42 6.55 4.02
#